data_AF-A0A355W866-F1
#
_entry.id   AF-A0A355W866-F1
#
_cell.length_a   1.000
_cell.length_b   1.000
_cell.length_c   1.000
_cell.angle_alpha   90.00
_cell.angle_beta   90.00
_cell.angle_gamma   90.00
#
_symmetry.space_group_name_H-M   'P 1'
#
loop_
_entity.id
_entity.type
_entity.pdbx_description
1 polymer ?
#
loop_
_entity_poly.entity_id
_entity_poly.type
_entity_poly.pdbx_seq_one_letter_code
_entity_poly.pdbx_strand_id
1 'polypeptide(L)'
;MFDEELIKELKDAQEKYEGQISRILEKVPGKKKEHVTISGLKVKPLYTPADTNNIDFAKDISFPGQYPYTRGIFPAGHLSRGLNTRQVTGIGTAEETNKRWKFLISKGANALSVVGLRGWALMQMMNRPKEWWVRMKSYAIPFMIMKPFLME
;
A
#
# COMPACT_ATOMS: atom_id res chain seq x y z
N MET A 1 9.03 23.90 -21.07
CA MET A 1 7.63 23.88 -20.57
C MET A 1 6.75 24.51 -21.62
N PHE A 2 5.42 24.37 -21.52
CA PHE A 2 4.47 24.88 -22.51
C PHE A 2 4.55 26.41 -22.63
N ASP A 3 4.16 26.92 -23.79
CA ASP A 3 4.08 28.37 -24.05
C ASP A 3 3.05 29.03 -23.12
N GLU A 4 3.35 30.23 -22.60
CA GLU A 4 2.45 31.00 -21.74
C GLU A 4 1.15 31.38 -22.45
N GLU A 5 1.23 31.69 -23.76
CA GLU A 5 0.04 31.98 -24.56
C GLU A 5 -0.87 30.76 -24.67
N LEU A 6 -0.29 29.59 -24.96
CA LEU A 6 -1.00 28.32 -25.01
C LEU A 6 -1.66 27.98 -23.66
N ILE A 7 -0.97 28.21 -22.53
CA ILE A 7 -1.53 27.95 -21.21
C ILE A 7 -2.74 28.84 -20.94
N LYS A 8 -2.70 30.10 -21.36
CA LYS A 8 -3.82 31.03 -21.21
C LYS A 8 -5.02 30.58 -22.04
N GLU A 9 -4.80 30.24 -23.32
CA GLU A 9 -5.84 29.70 -24.19
C GLU A 9 -6.47 28.43 -23.64
N LEU A 10 -5.66 27.52 -23.10
CA LEU A 10 -6.12 26.28 -22.49
C LEU A 10 -6.97 26.51 -21.25
N LYS A 11 -6.66 27.51 -20.41
CA LYS A 11 -7.49 27.85 -19.25
C LYS A 11 -8.88 28.33 -19.67
N ASP A 12 -8.94 29.23 -20.66
CA ASP A 12 -10.21 29.76 -21.16
C ASP A 12 -11.04 28.65 -21.85
N ALA A 13 -10.38 27.76 -22.59
CA ALA A 13 -11.03 26.61 -23.21
C ALA A 13 -11.53 25.59 -22.17
N GLN A 14 -10.73 25.33 -21.13
CA GLN A 14 -11.08 24.43 -20.04
C GLN A 14 -12.30 24.94 -19.27
N GLU A 15 -12.38 26.22 -18.95
CA GLU A 15 -13.55 26.80 -18.25
C GLU A 15 -14.84 26.63 -19.06
N LYS A 16 -14.78 26.88 -20.37
CA LYS A 16 -15.93 26.65 -21.28
C LYS A 16 -16.35 25.17 -21.29
N TYR A 17 -15.38 24.26 -21.34
CA TYR A 17 -15.64 22.82 -21.34
C TYR A 17 -16.23 22.33 -20.01
N GLU A 18 -15.70 22.79 -18.88
CA GLU A 18 -16.21 22.49 -17.54
C GLU A 18 -17.66 23.01 -17.36
N GLY A 19 -17.97 24.19 -17.90
CA GLY A 19 -19.33 24.73 -17.94
C GLY A 19 -20.30 23.93 -18.81
N GLN A 20 -19.84 23.28 -19.88
CA GLN A 20 -20.67 22.36 -20.66
C GLN A 20 -20.96 21.08 -19.86
N ILE A 21 -19.95 20.53 -19.20
CA ILE A 21 -20.09 19.31 -18.38
C ILE A 21 -21.06 19.54 -17.24
N SER A 22 -20.97 20.66 -16.52
CA SER A 22 -21.88 20.97 -15.41
C SER A 22 -23.35 20.99 -15.87
N ARG A 23 -23.64 21.64 -17.00
CA ARG A 23 -24.98 21.67 -17.60
C ARG A 23 -25.51 20.29 -18.00
N ILE A 24 -24.62 19.40 -18.44
CA ILE A 24 -24.99 18.02 -18.78
C ILE A 24 -25.29 17.24 -17.49
N LEU A 25 -24.41 17.32 -16.49
CA LEU A 25 -24.55 16.60 -15.23
C LEU A 25 -25.80 17.01 -14.45
N GLU A 26 -26.24 18.27 -14.55
CA GLU A 26 -27.49 18.74 -13.95
C GLU A 26 -28.74 18.05 -14.51
N LYS A 27 -28.69 17.60 -15.77
CA LYS A 27 -29.81 16.91 -16.42
C LYS A 27 -29.85 15.41 -16.14
N VAL A 28 -28.80 14.85 -15.55
CA VAL A 28 -28.69 13.40 -15.31
C VAL A 28 -29.09 13.08 -13.86
N PRO A 29 -30.22 12.37 -13.65
CA PRO A 29 -30.67 12.04 -12.30
C PRO A 29 -29.67 11.11 -11.60
N GLY A 30 -29.41 11.38 -10.32
CA GLY A 30 -28.53 10.57 -9.46
C GLY A 30 -27.02 10.79 -9.66
N LYS A 31 -26.61 11.72 -10.55
CA LYS A 31 -25.19 12.10 -10.66
C LYS A 31 -24.82 13.17 -9.64
N LYS A 32 -23.65 12.99 -9.02
CA LYS A 32 -23.07 13.98 -8.11
C LYS A 32 -22.49 15.14 -8.90
N LYS A 33 -22.73 16.37 -8.43
CA LYS A 33 -22.15 17.59 -9.02
C LYS A 33 -20.63 17.68 -8.84
N GLU A 34 -20.13 17.13 -7.73
CA GLU A 34 -18.69 17.08 -7.43
C GLU A 34 -18.19 15.64 -7.34
N HIS A 35 -17.01 15.42 -7.93
CA HIS A 35 -16.28 14.17 -7.80
C HIS A 35 -15.21 14.34 -6.73
N VAL A 36 -15.25 13.48 -5.72
CA VAL A 36 -14.32 13.53 -4.59
C VAL A 36 -13.70 12.15 -4.42
N THR A 37 -12.38 12.09 -4.23
CA THR A 37 -11.66 10.85 -3.93
C THR A 37 -12.05 10.32 -2.55
N ILE A 38 -11.68 9.07 -2.24
CA ILE A 38 -11.86 8.49 -0.90
C ILE A 38 -11.12 9.31 0.18
N SER A 39 -10.04 10.00 -0.20
CA SER A 39 -9.27 10.88 0.68
C SER A 39 -9.83 12.31 0.81
N GLY A 40 -10.95 12.64 0.16
CA GLY A 40 -11.57 13.97 0.25
C GLY A 40 -11.07 15.00 -0.77
N LEU A 41 -10.25 14.61 -1.75
CA LEU A 41 -9.74 15.53 -2.77
C LEU A 41 -10.77 15.72 -3.88
N LYS A 42 -11.04 16.98 -4.25
CA LYS A 42 -11.88 17.30 -5.40
C LYS A 42 -11.15 16.94 -6.70
N VAL A 43 -11.84 16.21 -7.56
CA VAL A 43 -11.34 15.77 -8.87
C VAL A 43 -12.01 16.61 -9.95
N LYS A 44 -11.19 17.30 -10.75
CA LYS A 44 -11.69 18.05 -11.90
C LYS A 44 -12.17 17.07 -12.98
N PRO A 45 -13.17 17.43 -13.79
CA PRO A 45 -13.63 16.58 -14.89
C PRO A 45 -12.60 16.45 -16.02
N LEU A 46 -11.67 17.39 -16.13
CA LEU A 46 -10.57 17.41 -17.09
C LEU A 46 -9.33 18.01 -16.44
N TYR A 47 -8.16 17.46 -16.78
CA TYR A 47 -6.86 18.02 -16.44
C TYR A 47 -6.11 18.34 -17.74
N THR A 48 -5.51 19.53 -17.82
CA THR A 48 -4.82 20.03 -19.00
C THR A 48 -3.36 20.38 -18.68
N PRO A 49 -2.52 20.67 -19.69
CA PRO A 49 -1.18 21.21 -19.45
C PRO A 49 -1.14 22.41 -18.49
N ALA A 50 -2.19 23.24 -18.47
CA ALA A 50 -2.30 24.38 -17.57
C ALA A 50 -2.33 23.96 -16.08
N ASP A 51 -2.83 22.77 -15.76
CA ASP A 51 -2.84 22.22 -14.39
C ASP A 51 -1.45 21.75 -13.92
N THR A 52 -0.53 21.50 -14.86
CA THR A 52 0.84 21.06 -14.57
C THR A 52 1.88 22.18 -14.64
N ASN A 53 1.47 23.41 -14.97
CA ASN A 53 2.40 24.51 -15.22
C ASN A 53 3.22 24.93 -13.99
N ASN A 54 2.71 24.68 -12.79
CA ASN A 54 3.39 25.05 -11.54
C ASN A 54 4.37 23.98 -11.05
N ILE A 55 4.57 22.89 -11.80
CA ILE A 55 5.44 21.78 -11.40
C ILE A 55 6.85 22.03 -11.96
N ASP A 56 7.83 22.17 -11.08
CA ASP A 56 9.23 22.26 -11.47
C ASP A 56 9.80 20.84 -11.66
N PHE A 57 10.20 20.51 -12.89
CA PHE A 57 10.74 19.19 -13.18
C PHE A 57 11.96 18.85 -12.32
N ALA A 58 12.91 19.77 -12.13
CA ALA A 58 14.15 19.48 -11.42
C ALA A 58 13.94 19.30 -9.91
N LYS A 59 12.97 20.03 -9.34
CA LYS A 59 12.71 20.06 -7.90
C LYS A 59 11.63 19.07 -7.45
N ASP A 60 10.55 18.93 -8.21
CA ASP A 60 9.34 18.21 -7.78
C ASP A 60 9.24 16.79 -8.37
N ILE A 61 9.79 16.55 -9.56
CA ILE A 61 9.67 15.26 -10.26
C ILE A 61 11.01 14.51 -10.31
N SER A 62 12.02 15.16 -10.86
CA SER A 62 13.39 14.68 -11.11
C SER A 62 13.47 13.37 -11.91
N PHE A 63 14.69 12.84 -12.09
CA PHE A 63 14.92 11.53 -12.68
C PHE A 63 14.69 10.41 -11.65
N PRO A 64 14.30 9.19 -12.06
CA PRO A 64 14.24 8.04 -11.16
C PRO A 64 15.57 7.81 -10.45
N GLY A 65 15.53 7.48 -9.16
CA GLY A 65 16.73 7.31 -8.34
C GLY A 65 17.43 8.60 -7.91
N GLN A 66 16.84 9.77 -8.17
CA GLN A 66 17.30 11.06 -7.66
C GLN A 66 16.22 11.69 -6.78
N TYR A 67 16.64 12.49 -5.78
CA TYR A 67 15.73 13.27 -4.96
C TYR A 67 14.83 14.17 -5.85
N PRO A 68 13.53 14.32 -5.57
CA PRO A 68 12.76 13.85 -4.40
C PRO A 68 12.20 12.42 -4.53
N TYR A 69 12.70 11.62 -5.49
CA TYR A 69 12.30 10.24 -5.74
C TYR A 69 10.83 10.05 -6.14
N THR A 70 10.19 11.09 -6.66
CA THR A 70 8.79 11.05 -7.15
C THR A 70 8.58 9.96 -8.20
N ARG A 71 9.60 9.68 -9.03
CA ARG A 71 9.57 8.62 -10.06
C ARG A 71 10.14 7.27 -9.59
N GLY A 72 10.41 7.12 -8.29
CA GLY A 72 10.95 5.91 -7.68
C GLY A 72 12.40 6.07 -7.20
N ILE A 73 12.78 5.20 -6.25
CA ILE A 73 14.09 5.23 -5.56
C ILE A 73 15.24 4.60 -6.36
N PHE A 74 14.94 3.84 -7.42
CA PHE A 74 15.95 3.16 -8.23
C PHE A 74 15.95 3.71 -9.67
N PRO A 75 17.12 4.03 -10.26
CA PRO A 75 17.18 4.54 -11.64
C PRO A 75 16.54 3.64 -12.69
N ALA A 76 16.79 2.33 -12.60
CA ALA A 76 16.22 1.35 -13.52
C ALA A 76 14.83 0.82 -13.09
N GLY A 77 14.33 1.21 -11.91
CA GLY A 77 13.03 0.77 -11.38
C GLY A 77 12.77 -0.72 -11.55
N HIS A 78 11.64 -1.06 -12.20
CA HIS A 78 11.24 -2.45 -12.47
C HIS A 78 11.83 -3.05 -13.74
N LEU A 79 12.60 -2.29 -14.53
CA LEU A 79 13.33 -2.84 -15.68
C LEU A 79 14.46 -3.77 -15.24
N SER A 80 15.07 -3.51 -14.07
CA SER A 80 16.12 -4.38 -13.51
C SER A 80 15.55 -5.54 -12.68
N ARG A 81 14.52 -5.27 -11.87
CA ARG A 81 13.90 -6.27 -10.98
C ARG A 81 12.40 -6.02 -10.84
N GLY A 82 11.62 -7.04 -11.20
CA GLY A 82 10.17 -7.06 -10.99
C GLY A 82 9.78 -6.99 -9.50
N LEU A 83 8.52 -6.67 -9.25
CA LEU A 83 7.98 -6.65 -7.88
C LEU A 83 8.09 -8.03 -7.23
N ASN A 84 8.34 -8.04 -5.92
CA ASN A 84 8.35 -9.28 -5.16
C ASN A 84 6.92 -9.82 -5.06
N THR A 85 6.71 -11.06 -5.47
CA THR A 85 5.46 -11.79 -5.23
C THR A 85 5.51 -12.35 -3.82
N ARG A 86 4.79 -11.69 -2.89
CA ARG A 86 4.84 -11.98 -1.46
C ARG A 86 3.43 -12.22 -0.91
N GLN A 87 2.99 -13.48 -0.97
CA GLN A 87 1.71 -13.88 -0.37
C GLN A 87 1.84 -13.98 1.15
N VAL A 88 0.84 -13.48 1.85
CA VAL A 88 0.75 -13.62 3.32
C VAL A 88 0.41 -15.06 3.66
N THR A 89 1.18 -15.66 4.56
CA THR A 89 1.00 -17.04 5.06
C THR A 89 1.13 -17.07 6.58
N GLY A 90 1.01 -18.24 7.22
CA GLY A 90 1.25 -18.39 8.67
C GLY A 90 0.03 -18.81 9.50
N ILE A 91 -1.04 -19.29 8.86
CA ILE A 91 -2.14 -19.95 9.58
C ILE A 91 -1.80 -21.44 9.75
N GLY A 92 -2.02 -21.97 10.95
CA GLY A 92 -1.78 -23.37 11.30
C GLY A 92 -0.41 -23.60 11.95
N THR A 93 0.10 -24.81 11.85
CA THR A 93 1.39 -25.23 12.38
C THR A 93 2.56 -24.75 11.52
N ALA A 94 3.77 -24.81 12.08
CA ALA A 94 4.99 -24.51 11.34
C ALA A 94 5.16 -25.44 10.12
N GLU A 95 4.78 -26.71 10.25
CA GLU A 95 4.87 -27.69 9.16
C GLU A 95 3.92 -27.38 8.00
N GLU A 96 2.67 -27.01 8.31
CA GLU A 96 1.68 -26.61 7.31
C GLU A 96 2.10 -25.32 6.59
N THR A 97 2.62 -24.36 7.34
CA THR A 97 3.17 -23.12 6.78
C THR A 97 4.36 -23.40 5.85
N ASN A 98 5.27 -24.30 6.25
CA ASN A 98 6.39 -24.72 5.41
C ASN A 98 5.93 -25.43 4.12
N LYS A 99 4.93 -26.33 4.21
CA LYS A 99 4.31 -26.96 3.04
C LYS A 99 3.74 -25.89 2.09
N ARG A 100 3.08 -24.86 2.65
CA ARG A 100 2.55 -23.74 1.88
C ARG A 100 3.64 -22.90 1.23
N TRP A 101 4.75 -22.62 1.91
CA TRP A 101 5.88 -21.90 1.33
C TRP A 101 6.48 -22.63 0.13
N LYS A 102 6.74 -23.93 0.26
CA LYS A 102 7.25 -24.76 -0.83
C LYS A 102 6.33 -24.72 -2.04
N PHE A 103 5.02 -24.80 -1.82
CA PHE A 103 4.02 -24.64 -2.89
C PHE A 103 4.06 -23.25 -3.55
N LEU A 104 4.18 -22.17 -2.77
CA LEU A 104 4.23 -20.82 -3.34
C LEU A 104 5.50 -20.56 -4.14
N ILE A 105 6.64 -21.04 -3.64
CA ILE A 105 7.92 -20.96 -4.35
C ILE A 105 7.84 -21.74 -5.68
N SER A 106 7.26 -22.95 -5.68
CA SER A 106 7.08 -23.72 -6.91
C SER A 106 6.11 -23.07 -7.92
N LYS A 107 5.31 -22.09 -7.49
CA LYS A 107 4.46 -21.25 -8.33
C LYS A 107 5.08 -19.89 -8.69
N GLY A 108 6.36 -19.67 -8.37
CA GLY A 108 7.11 -18.47 -8.74
C GLY A 108 7.11 -17.35 -7.69
N ALA A 109 6.68 -17.61 -6.45
CA ALA A 109 6.86 -16.64 -5.37
C ALA A 109 8.36 -16.49 -5.04
N ASN A 110 8.83 -15.24 -4.98
CA ASN A 110 10.24 -14.90 -4.71
C ASN A 110 10.44 -14.19 -3.35
N ALA A 111 9.38 -14.05 -2.56
CA ALA A 111 9.45 -13.55 -1.19
C ALA A 111 8.40 -14.22 -0.30
N LEU A 112 8.76 -14.49 0.96
CA LEU A 112 7.87 -15.13 1.94
C LEU A 112 7.39 -14.10 2.98
N SER A 113 6.12 -14.17 3.35
CA SER A 113 5.54 -13.40 4.45
C SER A 113 4.81 -14.33 5.40
N VAL A 114 5.04 -14.17 6.70
CA VAL A 114 4.44 -14.98 7.76
C VAL A 114 3.75 -14.10 8.79
N VAL A 115 2.53 -14.47 9.17
CA VAL A 115 1.76 -13.85 10.23
C VAL A 115 1.53 -14.91 11.29
N GLY A 116 2.09 -14.70 12.48
CA GLY A 116 1.83 -15.56 13.63
C GLY A 116 0.55 -15.13 14.35
N LEU A 117 -0.36 -16.07 14.60
CA LEU A 117 -1.50 -15.83 15.47
C LEU A 117 -1.08 -15.97 16.94
N ARG A 118 -1.00 -14.86 17.68
CA ARG A 118 -0.66 -14.86 19.13
C ARG A 118 -1.58 -15.79 19.95
N GLY A 119 -2.87 -15.84 19.63
CA GLY A 119 -3.83 -16.71 20.34
C GLY A 119 -3.67 -18.20 20.03
N TRP A 120 -3.27 -18.53 18.80
CA TRP A 120 -3.15 -19.92 18.35
C TRP A 120 -1.89 -20.60 18.90
N ALA A 121 -0.81 -19.84 19.04
CA ALA A 121 0.40 -20.29 19.73
C ALA A 121 0.14 -20.59 21.21
N LEU A 122 -0.62 -19.74 21.91
CA LEU A 122 -1.04 -19.97 23.30
C LEU A 122 -1.92 -21.22 23.45
N MET A 123 -2.91 -21.41 22.57
CA MET A 123 -3.73 -22.63 22.56
C MET A 123 -2.90 -23.89 22.31
N GLN A 124 -1.94 -23.85 21.38
CA GLN A 124 -1.03 -24.95 21.11
C GLN A 124 -0.13 -25.25 22.31
N MET A 125 0.37 -24.22 23.01
CA MET A 125 1.18 -24.38 24.23
C MET A 125 0.39 -25.02 25.37
N MET A 126 -0.88 -24.67 25.54
CA MET A 126 -1.75 -25.22 26.59
C MET A 126 -2.03 -26.73 26.44
N ASN A 127 -1.94 -27.27 25.21
CA ASN A 127 -2.14 -28.69 24.92
C ASN A 127 -0.86 -29.54 24.94
N ARG A 128 0.29 -28.99 25.37
CA ARG A 128 1.56 -29.74 25.43
C ARG A 128 1.72 -30.51 26.75
N PRO A 129 2.35 -31.70 26.74
CA PRO A 129 2.62 -32.47 27.95
C PRO A 129 3.51 -31.69 28.94
N LYS A 130 3.34 -31.94 30.24
CA LYS A 130 4.01 -31.21 31.34
C LYS A 130 5.54 -31.17 31.21
N GLU A 131 6.14 -32.22 30.66
CA GLU A 131 7.59 -32.34 30.40
C GLU A 131 8.13 -31.25 29.45
N TRP A 132 7.30 -30.79 28.52
CA TRP A 132 7.66 -29.73 27.58
C TRP A 132 7.86 -28.38 28.27
N TRP A 133 7.05 -28.11 29.30
CA TRP A 133 7.16 -26.90 30.13
C TRP A 133 8.42 -26.92 31.02
N VAL A 134 8.81 -28.10 31.52
CA VAL A 134 10.07 -28.28 32.26
C VAL A 134 11.27 -27.97 31.36
N ARG A 135 11.23 -28.45 30.11
CA ARG A 135 12.26 -28.18 29.12
C ARG A 135 12.31 -26.69 28.72
N MET A 136 11.18 -26.04 28.49
CA MET A 136 11.12 -24.59 28.23
C MET A 136 11.73 -23.73 29.34
N LYS A 137 11.49 -24.06 30.61
CA LYS A 137 12.09 -23.35 31.75
C LYS A 137 13.62 -23.41 31.77
N SER A 138 14.23 -24.43 31.15
CA SER A 138 15.68 -24.55 31.05
C SER A 138 16.31 -23.72 29.91
N TYR A 139 15.51 -23.28 28.93
CA TYR A 139 15.97 -22.47 27.78
C TYR A 139 15.61 -20.98 27.87
N ALA A 140 14.80 -20.56 28.85
CA ALA A 140 14.36 -19.18 28.98
C ALA A 140 15.25 -18.37 29.94
N ILE A 141 16.07 -17.47 29.38
CA ILE A 141 16.46 -16.21 30.03
C ILE A 141 15.17 -15.57 30.60
N PRO A 142 15.15 -15.08 31.85
CA PRO A 142 13.90 -14.83 32.54
C PRO A 142 13.09 -13.74 31.84
N PHE A 143 12.02 -14.15 31.15
CA PHE A 143 10.87 -13.30 30.81
C PHE A 143 10.13 -13.00 32.12
N MET A 144 10.77 -12.19 32.96
CA MET A 144 10.17 -11.59 34.14
C MET A 144 9.32 -10.41 33.65
N ILE A 145 8.14 -10.25 34.27
CA ILE A 145 7.15 -9.19 34.09
C ILE A 145 6.06 -9.48 33.03
N MET A 146 5.13 -10.34 33.41
CA MET A 146 3.69 -10.09 33.21
C MET A 146 2.93 -10.77 34.35
N LYS A 147 2.78 -10.04 35.47
CA LYS A 147 1.74 -10.35 36.46
C LYS A 147 0.37 -10.07 35.81
N PRO A 148 -0.67 -10.86 36.15
CA PRO A 148 -1.98 -10.72 35.53
C PRO A 148 -2.67 -9.46 36.06
N PHE A 149 -2.79 -8.46 35.20
CA PHE A 149 -3.86 -7.48 35.28
C PHE A 149 -5.06 -8.15 34.61
N LEU A 150 -5.94 -8.77 35.40
CA LEU A 150 -7.32 -9.19 35.09
C LEU A 150 -7.81 -10.12 36.21
N MET A 151 -8.12 -9.52 37.36
CA MET A 151 -9.12 -9.98 38.33
C MET A 151 -9.62 -8.74 39.04
N GLU A 152 -10.57 -8.07 38.40
CA GLU A 152 -11.70 -7.33 38.97
C GLU A 152 -12.85 -7.42 37.96
#